data_AF-A0A517WEY7-F1
#
_entry.id   AF-A0A517WEY7-F1
#
_cell.length_a   1.000
_cell.length_b   1.000
_cell.length_c   1.000
_cell.angle_alpha   90.00
_cell.angle_beta   90.00
_cell.angle_gamma   90.00
#
_symmetry.space_group_name_H-M   'P 1'
#
loop_
_entity.id
_entity.type
_entity.pdbx_description
1 polymer ?
#
loop_
_entity_poly.entity_id
_entity_poly.type
_entity_poly.pdbx_seq_one_letter_code
_entity_poly.pdbx_strand_id
1 'polypeptide(L)'
;MADWYLKRNEQITGPYSDQELEDLLITGKITKTDLIRQGTDRQFQTANSLPEQFSRPHENPSSPIIARCRFDPVNLVLVLLIAVAILIPLLDMQFFRSSGRRRSVTKNHLKQIGLALHIYHEQNTTFPPGALSDSKDHPFQSWQALILPYLDHESVFKQIDFQKSWDAPENRPPFQQEISIYLSPNTSQTHSRENYALSHFAGNKLVLKQNQGMKIRESITDGSSNTIMAVELGEGFKPWGDPSSLTVPSAVIRPGKKSLSRGGNHVLFCDGRVLFVDRNIDPAILKALSTPDGGEPLIDY
;
A
#
# COMPACT_ATOMS: atom_id res chain seq x y z
N MET A 1 38.66 4.66 38.48
CA MET A 1 39.23 3.63 37.59
C MET A 1 40.73 3.68 37.81
N ALA A 2 41.33 2.56 38.15
CA ALA A 2 42.75 2.52 38.44
C ALA A 2 43.50 2.03 37.21
N ASP A 3 44.40 2.85 36.71
CA ASP A 3 45.13 2.60 35.47
C ASP A 3 46.42 1.83 35.77
N TRP A 4 46.61 0.68 35.13
CA TRP A 4 47.78 -0.19 35.33
C TRP A 4 48.83 0.01 34.25
N TYR A 5 50.10 -0.10 34.66
CA TYR A 5 51.25 -0.03 33.76
C TYR A 5 52.13 -1.26 33.92
N LEU A 6 52.59 -1.82 32.80
CA LEU A 6 53.47 -2.99 32.72
C LEU A 6 54.87 -2.55 32.29
N LYS A 7 55.92 -3.08 32.91
CA LYS A 7 57.31 -2.86 32.52
C LYS A 7 57.97 -4.18 32.12
N ARG A 8 58.50 -4.24 30.89
CA ARG A 8 59.27 -5.39 30.36
C ARG A 8 60.47 -4.87 29.58
N ASN A 9 61.67 -5.40 29.86
CA ASN A 9 62.92 -5.01 29.20
C ASN A 9 63.13 -3.48 29.13
N GLU A 10 62.96 -2.79 30.25
CA GLU A 10 63.06 -1.32 30.39
C GLU A 10 61.99 -0.46 29.70
N GLN A 11 61.05 -1.05 28.94
CA GLN A 11 59.95 -0.33 28.33
C GLN A 11 58.67 -0.43 29.18
N ILE A 12 57.97 0.70 29.38
CA ILE A 12 56.71 0.78 30.14
C ILE A 12 55.54 0.97 29.17
N THR A 13 54.51 0.14 29.28
CA THR A 13 53.27 0.21 28.48
C THR A 13 52.04 0.36 29.37
N GLY A 14 50.99 0.99 28.83
CA GLY A 14 49.73 1.32 29.53
C GLY A 14 49.22 2.72 29.15
N PRO A 15 48.15 3.22 29.80
CA PRO A 15 47.41 2.58 30.89
C PRO A 15 46.51 1.43 30.41
N TYR A 16 46.39 0.39 31.23
CA TYR A 16 45.44 -0.70 31.04
C TYR A 16 44.38 -0.68 32.15
N SER A 17 43.14 -1.01 31.80
CA SER A 17 42.09 -1.29 32.77
C SER A 17 42.30 -2.63 33.47
N ASP A 18 41.60 -2.86 34.59
CA ASP A 18 41.66 -4.13 35.35
C ASP A 18 41.33 -5.34 34.45
N GLN A 19 40.34 -5.20 33.57
CA GLN A 19 39.85 -6.27 32.70
C GLN A 19 40.81 -6.57 31.53
N GLU A 20 41.48 -5.55 30.97
CA GLU A 20 42.50 -5.76 29.94
C GLU A 20 43.75 -6.44 30.51
N LEU A 21 44.11 -6.13 31.76
CA LEU A 21 45.22 -6.78 32.44
C LEU A 21 44.91 -8.27 32.72
N GLU A 22 43.66 -8.59 33.09
CA GLU A 22 43.16 -9.97 33.23
C GLU A 22 43.26 -10.75 31.92
N ASP A 23 42.75 -10.20 30.82
CA ASP A 23 42.81 -10.86 29.51
C ASP A 23 44.25 -11.13 29.06
N LEU A 24 45.17 -10.21 29.34
CA LEU A 24 46.60 -10.39 29.02
C LEU A 24 47.26 -11.48 29.89
N LEU A 25 46.81 -11.69 31.13
CA LEU A 25 47.24 -12.79 31.99
C LEU A 25 46.67 -14.13 31.50
N ILE A 26 45.37 -14.19 31.17
CA ILE A 26 44.69 -15.41 30.69
C ILE A 26 45.27 -15.86 29.35
N THR A 27 45.53 -14.92 28.44
CA THR A 27 46.15 -15.22 27.13
C THR A 27 47.64 -15.55 27.22
N GLY A 28 48.23 -15.53 28.43
CA GLY A 28 49.64 -15.87 28.67
C GLY A 28 50.64 -14.85 28.13
N LYS A 29 50.17 -13.65 27.74
CA LYS A 29 51.02 -12.57 27.24
C LYS A 29 51.75 -11.84 28.36
N ILE A 30 51.22 -11.88 29.59
CA ILE A 30 51.88 -11.47 30.82
C ILE A 30 52.18 -12.71 31.65
N THR A 31 53.39 -12.77 32.19
CA THR A 31 53.85 -13.82 33.09
C THR A 31 53.86 -13.31 34.52
N LYS A 32 53.76 -14.26 35.43
CA LYS A 32 53.79 -14.08 36.88
C LYS A 32 55.02 -13.32 37.41
N THR A 33 56.10 -13.25 36.63
CA THR A 33 57.35 -12.56 36.96
C THR A 33 57.47 -11.14 36.38
N ASP A 34 56.52 -10.71 35.54
CA ASP A 34 56.56 -9.37 34.95
C ASP A 34 56.26 -8.27 35.98
N LEU A 35 56.78 -7.06 35.76
CA LEU A 35 56.64 -5.94 36.68
C LEU A 35 55.44 -5.07 36.31
N ILE A 36 54.54 -4.84 37.26
CA ILE A 36 53.36 -4.01 37.10
C ILE A 36 53.27 -2.94 38.21
N ARG A 37 52.54 -1.86 37.95
CA ARG A 37 52.16 -0.88 38.98
C ARG A 37 50.80 -0.28 38.68
N GLN A 38 50.14 0.19 39.74
CA GLN A 38 48.88 0.92 39.66
C GLN A 38 49.15 2.42 39.78
N GLY A 39 48.83 3.18 38.73
CA GLY A 39 49.11 4.61 38.63
C GLY A 39 50.60 4.94 38.44
N THR A 40 50.92 6.23 38.29
CA THR A 40 52.27 6.71 37.95
C THR A 40 53.22 6.85 39.14
N ASP A 41 52.68 6.92 40.35
CA ASP A 41 53.42 7.40 41.53
C ASP A 41 53.88 6.25 42.44
N ARG A 42 53.53 5.01 42.10
CA ARG A 42 53.90 3.81 42.84
C ARG A 42 55.08 3.08 42.19
N GLN A 43 55.83 2.34 43.01
CA GLN A 43 56.91 1.49 42.53
C GLN A 43 56.37 0.23 41.86
N PHE A 44 57.12 -0.29 40.88
CA PHE A 44 56.78 -1.53 40.20
C PHE A 44 56.95 -2.74 41.13
N GLN A 45 55.98 -3.64 41.08
CA GLN A 45 55.95 -4.90 41.81
C GLN A 45 55.72 -6.05 40.83
N THR A 46 56.11 -7.26 41.19
CA THR A 46 55.89 -8.43 40.32
C THR A 46 54.41 -8.78 40.25
N ALA A 47 53.92 -9.19 39.08
CA ALA A 47 52.51 -9.55 38.86
C ALA A 47 52.03 -10.70 39.75
N ASN A 48 52.94 -11.44 40.38
CA ASN A 48 52.65 -12.42 41.41
C ASN A 48 52.08 -11.86 42.71
N SER A 49 52.23 -10.56 43.00
CA SER A 49 51.66 -9.92 44.18
C SER A 49 50.29 -9.28 43.92
N LEU A 50 49.67 -9.55 42.76
CA LEU A 50 48.29 -9.15 42.50
C LEU A 50 47.35 -9.83 43.52
N PRO A 51 46.35 -9.12 44.05
CA PRO A 51 45.41 -9.70 45.02
C PRO A 51 44.71 -10.94 44.43
N GLU A 52 44.49 -11.98 45.26
CA GLU A 52 43.86 -13.26 44.91
C GLU A 52 42.49 -13.16 44.19
N GLN A 53 41.91 -11.95 44.08
CA GLN A 53 40.71 -11.68 43.28
C GLN A 53 40.84 -12.13 41.81
N PHE A 54 42.06 -12.16 41.26
CA PHE A 54 42.33 -12.59 39.89
C PHE A 54 42.57 -14.10 39.72
N SER A 55 42.62 -14.88 40.81
CA SER A 55 42.94 -16.32 40.79
C SER A 55 41.73 -17.24 40.95
N ARG A 56 40.51 -16.77 40.66
CA ARG A 56 39.36 -17.68 40.61
C ARG A 56 39.54 -18.62 39.41
N PRO A 57 39.53 -19.95 39.61
CA PRO A 57 39.45 -20.87 38.49
C PRO A 57 38.15 -20.56 37.75
N HIS A 58 38.22 -20.34 36.43
CA HIS A 58 37.03 -20.39 35.59
C HIS A 58 36.44 -21.80 35.75
N GLU A 59 35.35 -21.91 36.51
CA GLU A 59 34.50 -23.08 36.51
C GLU A 59 34.12 -23.37 35.05
N ASN A 60 34.56 -24.53 34.57
CA ASN A 60 34.18 -25.09 33.29
C ASN A 60 32.63 -25.12 33.23
N PRO A 61 31.95 -24.43 32.29
CA PRO A 61 30.49 -24.41 32.22
C PRO A 61 30.00 -25.71 31.57
N SER A 62 30.28 -26.83 32.24
CA SER A 62 29.81 -28.17 31.90
C SER A 62 29.01 -28.73 33.07
N SER A 63 27.99 -27.98 33.51
CA SER A 63 26.89 -28.49 34.32
C SER A 63 25.74 -27.48 34.20
N PRO A 64 24.65 -27.77 33.48
CA PRO A 64 23.48 -26.91 33.56
C PRO A 64 22.96 -26.98 35.00
N ILE A 65 22.86 -25.84 35.69
CA ILE A 65 22.00 -25.71 36.85
C ILE A 65 20.58 -25.89 36.30
N ILE A 66 20.09 -27.13 36.30
CA ILE A 66 18.67 -27.39 36.11
C ILE A 66 18.00 -26.87 37.36
N ALA A 67 17.62 -25.60 37.35
CA ALA A 67 16.52 -25.14 38.16
C ALA A 67 15.33 -26.03 37.77
N ARG A 68 15.01 -27.02 38.60
CA ARG A 68 13.74 -27.73 38.51
C ARG A 68 12.66 -26.69 38.82
N CYS A 69 12.23 -25.96 37.80
CA CYS A 69 10.89 -25.39 37.80
C CYS A 69 9.96 -26.58 38.02
N ARG A 70 9.40 -26.70 39.22
CA ARG A 70 8.39 -27.70 39.50
C ARG A 70 7.25 -27.42 38.53
N PHE A 71 7.19 -28.24 37.48
CA PHE A 71 6.20 -28.13 36.43
C PHE A 71 4.85 -28.45 37.07
N ASP A 72 4.06 -27.42 37.36
CA ASP A 72 2.69 -27.63 37.81
C ASP A 72 1.85 -27.90 36.56
N PRO A 73 1.40 -29.15 36.34
CA PRO A 73 0.67 -29.50 35.13
C PRO A 73 -0.63 -28.69 35.01
N VAL A 74 -1.18 -28.21 36.13
CA VAL A 74 -2.40 -27.39 36.14
C VAL A 74 -2.12 -26.01 35.54
N ASN A 75 -1.03 -25.35 35.96
CA ASN A 75 -0.66 -24.04 35.45
C ASN A 75 -0.23 -24.10 33.98
N LEU A 76 0.44 -25.18 33.56
CA LEU A 76 0.78 -25.37 32.16
C LEU A 76 -0.48 -25.50 31.28
N VAL A 77 -1.44 -26.33 31.70
CA VAL A 77 -2.70 -26.50 30.98
C VAL A 77 -3.48 -25.19 30.92
N LEU A 78 -3.49 -24.40 32.00
CA LEU A 78 -4.13 -23.09 32.01
C LEU A 78 -3.48 -22.12 31.01
N VAL A 79 -2.14 -22.02 31.01
CA VAL A 79 -1.41 -21.17 30.06
C VAL A 79 -1.64 -21.64 28.62
N LEU A 80 -1.66 -22.95 28.38
CA LEU A 80 -1.95 -23.50 27.06
C LEU A 80 -3.38 -23.15 26.61
N LEU A 81 -4.38 -23.28 27.50
CA LEU A 81 -5.77 -22.94 27.21
C LEU A 81 -5.94 -21.43 26.95
N ILE A 82 -5.28 -20.57 27.72
CA ILE A 82 -5.28 -19.11 27.49
C ILE A 82 -4.58 -18.78 26.16
N ALA A 83 -3.42 -19.38 25.89
CA ALA A 83 -2.69 -19.18 24.64
C ALA A 83 -3.53 -19.62 23.44
N VAL A 84 -4.18 -20.79 23.50
CA VAL A 84 -5.07 -21.30 22.46
C VAL A 84 -6.32 -20.42 22.32
N ALA A 85 -6.93 -19.97 23.41
CA ALA A 85 -8.08 -19.06 23.39
C ALA A 85 -7.75 -17.69 22.76
N ILE A 86 -6.51 -17.24 22.86
CA ILE A 86 -6.01 -16.01 22.19
C ILE A 86 -5.61 -16.30 20.74
N LEU A 87 -5.05 -17.49 20.44
CA LEU A 87 -4.58 -17.84 19.09
C LEU A 87 -5.74 -18.13 18.13
N ILE A 88 -6.77 -18.87 18.57
CA ILE A 88 -7.93 -19.25 17.75
C ILE A 88 -8.60 -18.04 17.06
N PRO A 89 -8.94 -16.93 17.76
CA PRO A 89 -9.54 -15.77 17.10
C PRO A 89 -8.57 -15.03 16.17
N LEU A 90 -7.25 -15.21 16.32
CA LEU A 90 -6.25 -14.62 15.42
C LEU A 90 -6.21 -15.34 14.06
N LEU A 91 -6.50 -16.65 14.03
CA LEU A 91 -6.61 -17.42 12.80
C LEU A 91 -7.93 -17.15 12.05
N ASP A 92 -9.01 -16.77 12.74
CA ASP A 92 -10.35 -16.66 12.16
C ASP A 92 -10.70 -15.25 11.59
N MET A 93 -9.91 -14.23 11.93
CA MET A 93 -10.12 -12.84 11.48
C MET A 93 -9.97 -12.62 9.97
N GLN A 94 -9.50 -13.61 9.21
CA GLN A 94 -9.21 -13.46 7.77
C GLN A 94 -10.42 -13.73 6.88
N PHE A 95 -11.35 -14.61 7.29
CA PHE A 95 -12.50 -14.99 6.46
C PHE A 95 -13.70 -14.02 6.60
N PHE A 96 -14.02 -13.56 7.81
CA PHE A 96 -15.18 -12.68 8.07
C PHE A 96 -14.99 -11.21 7.61
N ARG A 97 -13.76 -10.82 7.26
CA ARG A 97 -13.44 -9.45 6.79
C ARG A 97 -13.24 -9.35 5.27
N SER A 98 -13.36 -10.45 4.54
CA SER A 98 -13.10 -10.52 3.10
C SER A 98 -13.98 -9.56 2.29
N SER A 99 -15.28 -9.54 2.53
CA SER A 99 -16.22 -8.67 1.80
C SER A 99 -16.07 -7.18 2.16
N GLY A 100 -15.86 -6.87 3.44
CA GLY A 100 -15.61 -5.50 3.90
C GLY A 100 -14.27 -4.95 3.36
N ARG A 101 -13.23 -5.79 3.32
CA ARG A 101 -11.92 -5.44 2.74
C ARG A 101 -12.03 -5.17 1.25
N ARG A 102 -12.70 -6.03 0.48
CA ARG A 102 -12.92 -5.82 -0.96
C ARG A 102 -13.67 -4.52 -1.24
N ARG A 103 -14.75 -4.26 -0.49
CA ARG A 103 -15.53 -3.00 -0.58
C ARG A 103 -14.67 -1.77 -0.31
N SER A 104 -13.78 -1.85 0.68
CA SER A 104 -12.85 -0.77 1.03
C SER A 104 -11.82 -0.52 -0.08
N VAL A 105 -11.28 -1.59 -0.67
CA VAL A 105 -10.32 -1.52 -1.78
C VAL A 105 -10.95 -0.89 -3.02
N THR A 106 -12.14 -1.35 -3.45
CA THR A 106 -12.88 -0.71 -4.57
C THR A 106 -13.10 0.79 -4.31
N LYS A 107 -13.53 1.14 -3.09
CA LYS A 107 -13.72 2.54 -2.69
C LYS A 107 -12.41 3.33 -2.78
N ASN A 108 -11.29 2.74 -2.39
CA ASN A 108 -9.98 3.37 -2.46
C ASN A 108 -9.52 3.58 -3.91
N HIS A 109 -9.71 2.59 -4.79
CA HIS A 109 -9.39 2.73 -6.21
C HIS A 109 -10.16 3.88 -6.86
N LEU A 110 -11.48 3.99 -6.59
CA LEU A 110 -12.28 5.12 -7.07
C LEU A 110 -11.80 6.46 -6.50
N LYS A 111 -11.35 6.52 -5.24
CA LYS A 111 -10.74 7.73 -4.67
C LYS A 111 -9.44 8.11 -5.38
N GLN A 112 -8.60 7.14 -5.70
CA GLN A 112 -7.35 7.38 -6.45
C GLN A 112 -7.65 7.87 -7.88
N ILE A 113 -8.64 7.28 -8.55
CA ILE A 113 -9.15 7.77 -9.85
C ILE A 113 -9.67 9.20 -9.72
N GLY A 114 -10.46 9.50 -8.69
CA GLY A 114 -10.97 10.85 -8.44
C GLY A 114 -9.86 11.87 -8.21
N LEU A 115 -8.86 11.52 -7.40
CA LEU A 115 -7.68 12.36 -7.19
C LEU A 115 -6.93 12.62 -8.51
N ALA A 116 -6.68 11.58 -9.31
CA ALA A 116 -6.03 11.71 -10.61
C ALA A 116 -6.81 12.62 -11.57
N LEU A 117 -8.14 12.50 -11.61
CA LEU A 117 -9.01 13.38 -12.40
C LEU A 117 -8.95 14.84 -11.95
N HIS A 118 -8.86 15.09 -10.63
CA HIS A 118 -8.70 16.44 -10.10
C HIS A 118 -7.32 17.03 -10.39
N ILE A 119 -6.25 16.24 -10.32
CA ILE A 119 -4.90 16.69 -10.73
C ILE A 119 -4.88 17.02 -12.23
N TYR A 120 -5.48 16.17 -13.07
CA TYR A 120 -5.66 16.47 -14.50
C TYR A 120 -6.41 17.81 -14.68
N HIS A 121 -7.53 18.01 -13.97
CA HIS A 121 -8.31 19.24 -14.06
C HIS A 121 -7.52 20.46 -13.58
N GLU A 122 -6.70 20.34 -12.54
CA GLU A 122 -5.84 21.43 -12.07
C GLU A 122 -4.82 21.86 -13.13
N GLN A 123 -4.23 20.89 -13.84
CA GLN A 123 -3.21 21.15 -14.86
C GLN A 123 -3.81 21.60 -16.20
N ASN A 124 -4.99 21.08 -16.58
CA ASN A 124 -5.57 21.27 -17.90
C ASN A 124 -6.82 22.16 -17.90
N THR A 125 -7.25 22.65 -16.72
CA THR A 125 -8.45 23.47 -16.48
C THR A 125 -9.80 22.80 -16.75
N THR A 126 -9.80 21.57 -17.26
CA THR A 126 -10.98 20.75 -17.53
C THR A 126 -10.73 19.33 -17.09
N PHE A 127 -11.77 18.58 -16.76
CA PHE A 127 -11.69 17.11 -16.77
C PHE A 127 -11.29 16.61 -18.17
N PRO A 128 -10.67 15.42 -18.26
CA PRO A 128 -10.29 14.87 -19.56
C PRO A 128 -11.52 14.66 -20.44
N PRO A 129 -11.38 14.77 -21.76
CA PRO A 129 -12.41 14.28 -22.66
C PRO A 129 -12.61 12.77 -22.42
N GLY A 130 -13.86 12.30 -22.52
CA GLY A 130 -14.21 10.88 -22.36
C GLY A 130 -13.53 9.98 -23.39
N ALA A 131 -13.31 10.52 -24.58
CA ALA A 131 -12.53 9.91 -25.63
C ALA A 131 -11.81 11.00 -26.45
N LEU A 132 -10.57 10.71 -26.88
CA LEU A 132 -9.92 11.44 -27.98
C LEU A 132 -10.36 10.84 -29.30
N SER A 133 -10.58 11.69 -30.30
CA SER A 133 -11.00 11.28 -31.64
C SER A 133 -10.14 11.92 -32.73
N ASP A 134 -10.08 11.24 -33.88
CA ASP A 134 -9.30 11.70 -35.01
C ASP A 134 -10.00 12.90 -35.71
N SER A 135 -9.41 13.40 -36.80
CA SER A 135 -9.99 14.50 -37.57
C SER A 135 -11.34 14.19 -38.22
N LYS A 136 -11.76 12.92 -38.22
CA LYS A 136 -13.05 12.43 -38.72
C LYS A 136 -14.01 12.07 -37.58
N ASP A 137 -13.69 12.47 -36.35
CA ASP A 137 -14.46 12.20 -35.13
C ASP A 137 -14.61 10.70 -34.79
N HIS A 138 -13.67 9.86 -35.23
CA HIS A 138 -13.59 8.48 -34.77
C HIS A 138 -12.84 8.42 -33.44
N PRO A 139 -13.50 8.01 -32.34
CA PRO A 139 -12.86 7.93 -31.04
C PRO A 139 -11.83 6.81 -31.03
N PHE A 140 -10.63 7.09 -30.53
CA PHE A 140 -9.48 6.20 -30.64
C PHE A 140 -8.66 6.06 -29.34
N GLN A 141 -8.88 6.89 -28.31
CA GLN A 141 -8.29 6.72 -26.97
C GLN A 141 -9.28 7.06 -25.85
N SER A 142 -9.27 6.28 -24.77
CA SER A 142 -10.06 6.49 -23.55
C SER A 142 -9.50 7.59 -22.63
N TRP A 143 -10.39 8.25 -21.88
CA TRP A 143 -10.03 9.15 -20.77
C TRP A 143 -9.10 8.51 -19.74
N GLN A 144 -9.18 7.18 -19.55
CA GLN A 144 -8.36 6.45 -18.59
C GLN A 144 -6.88 6.45 -18.97
N ALA A 145 -6.56 6.48 -20.28
CA ALA A 145 -5.18 6.61 -20.73
C ALA A 145 -4.60 7.98 -20.36
N LEU A 146 -5.43 9.03 -20.39
CA LEU A 146 -5.01 10.42 -20.15
C LEU A 146 -4.63 10.71 -18.69
N ILE A 147 -5.14 9.92 -17.74
CA ILE A 147 -4.90 10.14 -16.32
C ILE A 147 -3.80 9.25 -15.73
N LEU A 148 -3.20 8.35 -16.51
CA LEU A 148 -2.13 7.45 -16.05
C LEU A 148 -0.96 8.15 -15.36
N PRO A 149 -0.47 9.33 -15.82
CA PRO A 149 0.62 10.02 -15.14
C PRO A 149 0.29 10.39 -13.68
N TYR A 150 -0.99 10.60 -13.38
CA TYR A 150 -1.49 10.95 -12.04
C TYR A 150 -1.88 9.74 -11.19
N LEU A 151 -1.66 8.54 -11.73
CA LEU A 151 -1.86 7.24 -11.08
C LEU A 151 -0.54 6.48 -10.89
N ASP A 152 0.59 7.20 -10.90
CA ASP A 152 1.94 6.63 -10.83
C ASP A 152 2.26 5.63 -11.97
N HIS A 153 1.67 5.86 -13.15
CA HIS A 153 1.84 5.03 -14.36
C HIS A 153 2.41 5.81 -15.54
N GLU A 154 3.29 6.78 -15.25
CA GLU A 154 3.98 7.59 -16.26
C GLU A 154 4.81 6.74 -17.25
N SER A 155 5.39 5.63 -16.79
CA SER A 155 6.16 4.72 -17.64
C SER A 155 5.29 4.03 -18.70
N VAL A 156 4.05 3.67 -18.36
CA VAL A 156 3.07 3.10 -19.31
C VAL A 156 2.57 4.19 -20.25
N PHE A 157 2.27 5.37 -19.71
CA PHE A 157 1.82 6.52 -20.49
C PHE A 157 2.80 6.89 -21.61
N LYS A 158 4.10 6.91 -21.31
CA LYS A 158 5.17 7.23 -22.29
C LYS A 158 5.30 6.21 -23.43
N GLN A 159 4.74 5.01 -23.29
CA GLN A 159 4.74 3.98 -24.33
C GLN A 159 3.57 4.12 -25.30
N ILE A 160 2.55 4.93 -24.98
CA ILE A 160 1.34 5.08 -25.78
C ILE A 160 1.59 6.12 -26.88
N ASP A 161 1.34 5.73 -28.13
CA ASP A 161 1.23 6.65 -29.25
C ASP A 161 -0.20 7.22 -29.30
N PHE A 162 -0.37 8.43 -28.75
CA PHE A 162 -1.64 9.17 -28.74
C PHE A 162 -2.06 9.72 -30.11
N GLN A 163 -1.31 9.44 -31.18
CA GLN A 163 -1.75 9.70 -32.56
C GLN A 163 -2.37 8.46 -33.22
N LYS A 164 -2.37 7.31 -32.52
CA LYS A 164 -2.91 6.04 -33.02
C LYS A 164 -4.01 5.52 -32.11
N SER A 165 -4.88 4.67 -32.67
CA SER A 165 -5.90 3.96 -31.91
C SER A 165 -5.31 3.10 -30.80
N TRP A 166 -6.03 2.96 -29.70
CA TRP A 166 -5.64 2.16 -28.55
C TRP A 166 -5.38 0.68 -28.91
N ASP A 167 -6.07 0.15 -29.92
CA ASP A 167 -5.93 -1.23 -30.41
C ASP A 167 -4.98 -1.38 -31.60
N ALA A 168 -4.31 -0.29 -32.01
CA ALA A 168 -3.27 -0.34 -33.03
C ALA A 168 -2.12 -1.27 -32.60
N PRO A 169 -1.46 -1.97 -33.54
CA PRO A 169 -0.37 -2.90 -33.22
C PRO A 169 0.72 -2.30 -32.31
N GLU A 170 1.04 -1.02 -32.50
CA GLU A 170 2.04 -0.28 -31.73
C GLU A 170 1.60 0.03 -30.30
N ASN A 171 0.31 0.24 -30.11
CA ASN A 171 -0.29 0.52 -28.81
C ASN A 171 -0.66 -0.76 -28.05
N ARG A 172 -0.62 -1.94 -28.70
CA ARG A 172 -0.97 -3.19 -28.03
C ARG A 172 -0.17 -3.43 -26.74
N PRO A 173 1.17 -3.35 -26.69
CA PRO A 173 1.93 -3.66 -25.48
C PRO A 173 1.51 -2.87 -24.23
N PRO A 174 1.36 -1.53 -24.24
CA PRO A 174 0.89 -0.81 -23.06
C PRO A 174 -0.53 -1.20 -22.66
N PHE A 175 -1.47 -1.38 -23.59
CA PHE A 175 -2.87 -1.73 -23.27
C PHE A 175 -3.09 -3.19 -22.83
N GLN A 176 -2.06 -4.04 -22.88
CA GLN A 176 -2.07 -5.37 -22.23
C GLN A 176 -1.61 -5.32 -20.76
N GLN A 177 -1.09 -4.19 -20.28
CA GLN A 177 -0.64 -4.07 -18.90
C GLN A 177 -1.81 -3.80 -17.97
N GLU A 178 -1.90 -4.61 -16.90
CA GLU A 178 -2.89 -4.40 -15.85
C GLU A 178 -2.57 -3.16 -15.03
N ILE A 179 -3.54 -2.26 -14.96
CA ILE A 179 -3.52 -1.11 -14.06
C ILE A 179 -4.36 -1.50 -12.84
N SER A 180 -3.71 -1.79 -11.72
CA SER A 180 -4.37 -2.33 -10.53
C SER A 180 -5.54 -1.46 -10.04
N ILE A 181 -5.40 -0.14 -10.19
CA ILE A 181 -6.43 0.85 -9.83
C ILE A 181 -7.70 0.73 -10.70
N TYR A 182 -7.60 0.22 -11.92
CA TYR A 182 -8.75 -0.02 -12.80
C TYR A 182 -9.44 -1.36 -12.55
N LEU A 183 -8.88 -2.20 -11.70
CA LEU A 183 -9.43 -3.50 -11.38
C LEU A 183 -10.16 -3.47 -10.04
N SER A 184 -11.20 -4.30 -9.94
CA SER A 184 -12.02 -4.47 -8.75
C SER A 184 -11.70 -5.85 -8.16
N PRO A 185 -11.46 -5.95 -6.83
CA PRO A 185 -11.11 -7.21 -6.18
C PRO A 185 -12.29 -8.20 -6.10
N ASN A 186 -13.45 -7.83 -6.64
CA ASN A 186 -14.67 -8.63 -6.66
C ASN A 186 -14.80 -9.50 -7.92
N THR A 187 -13.86 -9.43 -8.86
CA THR A 187 -13.81 -10.28 -10.05
C THR A 187 -12.37 -10.69 -10.37
N SER A 188 -12.21 -11.86 -10.97
CA SER A 188 -10.92 -12.35 -11.48
C SER A 188 -10.73 -12.08 -12.98
N GLN A 189 -11.74 -11.53 -13.65
CA GLN A 189 -11.63 -11.19 -15.07
C GLN A 189 -10.80 -9.91 -15.21
N THR A 190 -9.54 -10.01 -15.59
CA THR A 190 -8.66 -8.83 -15.75
C THR A 190 -8.33 -8.50 -17.21
N HIS A 191 -8.62 -9.44 -18.13
CA HIS A 191 -8.31 -9.31 -19.55
C HIS A 191 -9.51 -9.63 -20.44
N SER A 192 -9.55 -8.98 -21.61
CA SER A 192 -10.43 -9.30 -22.73
C SER A 192 -10.02 -10.59 -23.43
N ARG A 193 -10.82 -11.06 -24.41
CA ARG A 193 -10.50 -12.25 -25.21
C ARG A 193 -9.26 -12.03 -26.08
N GLU A 194 -9.05 -10.79 -26.49
CA GLU A 194 -7.95 -10.30 -27.31
C GLU A 194 -6.71 -9.95 -26.46
N ASN A 195 -6.72 -10.32 -25.17
CA ASN A 195 -5.64 -10.14 -24.20
C ASN A 195 -5.32 -8.67 -23.87
N TYR A 196 -6.24 -7.72 -24.06
CA TYR A 196 -6.11 -6.38 -23.50
C TYR A 196 -6.58 -6.32 -22.05
N ALA A 197 -5.88 -5.57 -21.21
CA ALA A 197 -6.22 -5.37 -19.81
C ALA A 197 -7.50 -4.52 -19.67
N LEU A 198 -8.40 -4.95 -18.80
CA LEU A 198 -9.73 -4.37 -18.62
C LEU A 198 -9.74 -3.23 -17.59
N SER A 199 -10.79 -2.42 -17.65
CA SER A 199 -11.27 -1.63 -16.53
C SER A 199 -12.63 -2.14 -16.04
N HIS A 200 -12.79 -2.18 -14.72
CA HIS A 200 -14.08 -2.44 -14.06
C HIS A 200 -14.82 -1.15 -13.72
N PHE A 201 -14.30 0.00 -14.16
CA PHE A 201 -14.91 1.30 -13.94
C PHE A 201 -15.17 1.96 -15.30
N ALA A 202 -16.33 2.60 -15.44
CA ALA A 202 -16.65 3.42 -16.60
C ALA A 202 -16.88 4.87 -16.18
N GLY A 203 -16.50 5.78 -17.06
CA GLY A 203 -16.81 7.20 -16.92
C GLY A 203 -18.30 7.48 -17.17
N ASN A 204 -18.84 8.51 -16.54
CA ASN A 204 -20.16 9.02 -16.88
C ASN A 204 -20.05 9.81 -18.19
N LYS A 205 -20.68 9.32 -19.26
CA LYS A 205 -20.63 9.95 -20.59
C LYS A 205 -21.27 11.33 -20.65
N LEU A 206 -22.12 11.67 -19.69
CA LEU A 206 -22.74 13.00 -19.60
C LEU A 206 -21.74 14.04 -19.06
N VAL A 207 -20.73 13.59 -18.30
CA VAL A 207 -19.65 14.42 -17.76
C VAL A 207 -18.39 14.34 -18.63
N LEU A 208 -17.90 13.13 -18.88
CA LEU A 208 -16.74 12.85 -19.72
C LEU A 208 -17.19 12.70 -21.18
N LYS A 209 -17.37 13.84 -21.85
CA LYS A 209 -17.85 13.92 -23.23
C LYS A 209 -16.73 13.62 -24.24
N GLN A 210 -17.08 13.05 -25.38
CA GLN A 210 -16.13 12.84 -26.49
C GLN A 210 -15.57 14.18 -26.98
N ASN A 211 -14.25 14.27 -27.13
CA ASN A 211 -13.50 15.46 -27.57
C ASN A 211 -13.76 16.78 -26.82
N GLN A 212 -14.43 16.73 -25.67
CA GLN A 212 -14.79 17.92 -24.93
C GLN A 212 -14.41 17.75 -23.46
N GLY A 213 -13.43 18.53 -23.02
CA GLY A 213 -13.14 18.69 -21.60
C GLY A 213 -14.26 19.45 -20.90
N MET A 214 -14.59 19.04 -19.68
CA MET A 214 -15.64 19.65 -18.87
C MET A 214 -15.03 20.45 -17.71
N LYS A 215 -15.44 21.71 -17.54
CA LYS A 215 -15.02 22.52 -16.39
C LYS A 215 -16.00 22.35 -15.24
N ILE A 216 -15.51 22.13 -14.03
CA ILE A 216 -16.38 21.90 -12.87
C ILE A 216 -17.38 23.05 -12.66
N ARG A 217 -16.91 24.30 -12.58
CA ARG A 217 -17.77 25.45 -12.21
C ARG A 217 -18.74 25.89 -13.30
N GLU A 218 -18.34 25.77 -14.56
CA GLU A 218 -19.13 26.28 -15.70
C GLU A 218 -20.12 25.23 -16.23
N SER A 219 -19.80 23.94 -16.07
CA SER A 219 -20.54 22.86 -16.76
C SER A 219 -21.26 21.90 -15.83
N ILE A 220 -20.97 21.89 -14.52
CA ILE A 220 -21.63 21.00 -13.54
C ILE A 220 -22.53 21.86 -12.63
N THR A 221 -23.62 22.35 -13.20
CA THR A 221 -24.53 23.30 -12.53
C THR A 221 -25.39 22.66 -11.46
N ASP A 222 -25.61 21.34 -11.52
CA ASP A 222 -26.36 20.59 -10.49
C ASP A 222 -25.52 20.35 -9.21
N GLY A 223 -24.23 20.71 -9.27
CA GLY A 223 -23.28 20.62 -8.16
C GLY A 223 -22.37 19.40 -8.25
N SER A 224 -21.06 19.60 -8.05
CA SER A 224 -20.07 18.52 -8.17
C SER A 224 -20.27 17.37 -7.17
N SER A 225 -20.84 17.66 -5.99
CA SER A 225 -21.20 16.65 -4.99
C SER A 225 -22.42 15.81 -5.34
N ASN A 226 -23.18 16.26 -6.34
CA ASN A 226 -24.45 15.70 -6.77
C ASN A 226 -24.37 15.04 -8.14
N THR A 227 -23.25 15.18 -8.85
CA THR A 227 -23.06 14.57 -10.17
C THR A 227 -22.06 13.42 -10.09
N ILE A 228 -22.47 12.24 -10.55
CA ILE A 228 -21.61 11.05 -10.66
C ILE A 228 -20.61 11.25 -11.79
N MET A 229 -19.33 11.07 -11.50
CA MET A 229 -18.21 11.09 -12.43
C MET A 229 -17.92 9.72 -13.04
N ALA A 230 -17.90 8.65 -12.23
CA ALA A 230 -17.58 7.29 -12.67
C ALA A 230 -18.27 6.23 -11.81
N VAL A 231 -18.40 5.01 -12.33
CA VAL A 231 -19.16 3.92 -11.70
C VAL A 231 -18.44 2.58 -11.83
N GLU A 232 -18.47 1.76 -10.76
CA GLU A 232 -18.09 0.34 -10.81
C GLU A 232 -19.11 -0.43 -11.66
N LEU A 233 -18.64 -1.11 -12.70
CA LEU A 233 -19.46 -1.97 -13.56
C LEU A 233 -19.65 -3.36 -12.94
N GLY A 234 -20.76 -4.02 -13.28
CA GLY A 234 -20.99 -5.43 -12.93
C GLY A 234 -20.66 -6.44 -14.04
N GLU A 235 -20.63 -5.98 -15.28
CA GLU A 235 -20.39 -6.78 -16.48
C GLU A 235 -20.05 -5.86 -17.66
N GLY A 236 -19.70 -6.44 -18.81
CA GLY A 236 -19.44 -5.66 -20.03
C GLY A 236 -18.17 -4.82 -19.95
N PHE A 237 -17.19 -5.28 -19.16
CA PHE A 237 -15.91 -4.59 -18.98
C PHE A 237 -15.22 -4.35 -20.33
N LYS A 238 -14.59 -3.19 -20.44
CA LYS A 238 -13.88 -2.75 -21.62
C LYS A 238 -12.38 -2.66 -21.33
N PRO A 239 -11.52 -2.88 -22.32
CA PRO A 239 -10.12 -2.51 -22.21
C PRO A 239 -9.99 -1.07 -21.73
N TRP A 240 -9.04 -0.76 -20.85
CA TRP A 240 -8.95 0.61 -20.31
C TRP A 240 -8.55 1.64 -21.37
N GLY A 241 -8.03 1.21 -22.52
CA GLY A 241 -7.81 2.05 -23.71
C GLY A 241 -9.03 2.28 -24.59
N ASP A 242 -10.06 1.44 -24.48
CA ASP A 242 -11.25 1.50 -25.33
C ASP A 242 -12.04 2.79 -25.03
N PRO A 243 -12.19 3.70 -26.00
CA PRO A 243 -12.89 4.97 -25.80
C PRO A 243 -14.38 4.80 -25.49
N SER A 244 -14.94 3.60 -25.69
CA SER A 244 -16.30 3.25 -25.27
C SER A 244 -16.42 2.88 -23.78
N SER A 245 -15.36 3.05 -22.98
CA SER A 245 -15.34 2.88 -21.50
C SER A 245 -16.11 4.00 -20.76
N LEU A 246 -17.34 4.24 -21.23
CA LEU A 246 -18.25 5.30 -20.82
C LEU A 246 -19.68 4.73 -20.70
N THR A 247 -20.48 5.28 -19.79
CA THR A 247 -21.87 4.84 -19.56
C THR A 247 -22.76 5.97 -19.05
N VAL A 248 -24.07 5.77 -19.00
CA VAL A 248 -24.94 6.56 -18.11
C VAL A 248 -25.11 5.78 -16.80
N PRO A 249 -24.81 6.36 -15.63
CA PRO A 249 -25.00 5.66 -14.35
C PRO A 249 -26.41 5.08 -14.17
N SER A 250 -27.46 5.84 -14.55
CA SER A 250 -28.85 5.38 -14.54
C SER A 250 -29.17 4.19 -15.46
N ALA A 251 -28.33 3.91 -16.46
CA ALA A 251 -28.51 2.75 -17.33
C ALA A 251 -27.96 1.44 -16.71
N VAL A 252 -27.01 1.56 -15.78
CA VAL A 252 -26.27 0.42 -15.19
C VAL A 252 -26.62 0.15 -13.73
N ILE A 253 -26.99 1.17 -12.94
CA ILE A 253 -27.45 1.00 -11.56
C ILE A 253 -28.98 0.90 -11.57
N ARG A 254 -29.52 -0.31 -11.74
CA ARG A 254 -30.98 -0.52 -11.71
C ARG A 254 -31.31 -2.00 -11.44
N PRO A 255 -32.57 -2.33 -11.08
CA PRO A 255 -32.97 -3.71 -10.90
C PRO A 255 -32.71 -4.55 -12.16
N GLY A 256 -32.26 -5.78 -11.96
CA GLY A 256 -31.93 -6.72 -13.03
C GLY A 256 -30.55 -6.55 -13.69
N LYS A 257 -29.80 -5.49 -13.36
CA LYS A 257 -28.40 -5.34 -13.80
C LYS A 257 -27.44 -6.03 -12.83
N LYS A 258 -26.35 -6.59 -13.38
CA LYS A 258 -25.28 -7.16 -12.57
C LYS A 258 -24.50 -6.05 -11.88
N SER A 259 -24.00 -6.33 -10.69
CA SER A 259 -23.06 -5.50 -9.96
C SER A 259 -22.03 -6.40 -9.30
N LEU A 260 -20.77 -5.95 -9.26
CA LEU A 260 -19.69 -6.68 -8.59
C LEU A 260 -19.86 -6.63 -7.07
N SER A 261 -20.21 -5.47 -6.55
CA SER A 261 -20.57 -5.30 -5.15
C SER A 261 -22.00 -5.80 -4.88
N ARG A 262 -22.20 -6.50 -3.77
CA ARG A 262 -23.53 -7.05 -3.40
C ARG A 262 -24.52 -5.90 -3.16
N GLY A 263 -25.64 -5.91 -3.89
CA GLY A 263 -26.76 -4.97 -3.69
C GLY A 263 -26.71 -3.69 -4.53
N GLY A 264 -25.58 -3.37 -5.16
CA GLY A 264 -25.43 -2.08 -5.85
C GLY A 264 -24.01 -1.83 -6.31
N ASN A 265 -23.68 -0.57 -6.59
CA ASN A 265 -22.44 -0.18 -7.23
C ASN A 265 -21.78 0.95 -6.45
N HIS A 266 -20.44 0.97 -6.42
CA HIS A 266 -19.73 2.17 -5.97
C HIS A 266 -19.70 3.20 -7.09
N VAL A 267 -19.89 4.46 -6.70
CA VAL A 267 -19.85 5.61 -7.61
C VAL A 267 -18.89 6.65 -7.06
N LEU A 268 -18.15 7.26 -7.96
CA LEU A 268 -17.33 8.44 -7.72
C LEU A 268 -18.13 9.67 -8.16
N PHE A 269 -18.20 10.69 -7.32
CA PHE A 269 -18.78 12.00 -7.63
C PHE A 269 -17.72 12.97 -8.17
N CYS A 270 -18.16 14.04 -8.81
CA CYS A 270 -17.29 15.05 -9.41
C CYS A 270 -16.53 15.91 -8.38
N ASP A 271 -16.85 15.80 -7.09
CA ASP A 271 -16.12 16.38 -5.96
C ASP A 271 -15.07 15.42 -5.35
N GLY A 272 -14.91 14.22 -5.90
CA GLY A 272 -14.01 13.19 -5.39
C GLY A 272 -14.62 12.27 -4.32
N ARG A 273 -15.87 12.51 -3.90
CA ARG A 273 -16.57 11.65 -2.92
C ARG A 273 -16.90 10.30 -3.56
N VAL A 274 -16.77 9.22 -2.79
CA VAL A 274 -17.16 7.88 -3.22
C VAL A 274 -18.25 7.32 -2.31
N LEU A 275 -19.39 6.99 -2.89
CA LEU A 275 -20.53 6.36 -2.22
C LEU A 275 -20.85 5.00 -2.82
N PHE A 276 -21.67 4.26 -2.10
CA PHE A 276 -22.31 3.06 -2.61
C PHE A 276 -23.78 3.38 -2.87
N VAL A 277 -24.26 3.08 -4.08
CA VAL A 277 -25.63 3.33 -4.50
C VAL A 277 -26.35 1.99 -4.61
N ASP A 278 -27.49 1.86 -3.93
CA ASP A 278 -28.32 0.66 -4.00
C ASP A 278 -28.94 0.52 -5.39
N ARG A 279 -29.05 -0.71 -5.90
CA ARG A 279 -29.66 -0.97 -7.22
C ARG A 279 -31.15 -0.60 -7.29
N ASN A 280 -31.81 -0.43 -6.15
CA ASN A 280 -33.22 -0.05 -6.03
C ASN A 280 -33.40 1.43 -5.66
N ILE A 281 -32.36 2.26 -5.77
CA ILE A 281 -32.49 3.72 -5.67
C ILE A 281 -33.61 4.21 -6.58
N ASP A 282 -34.32 5.26 -6.15
CA ASP A 282 -35.34 5.90 -6.98
C ASP A 282 -34.74 6.28 -8.34
N PRO A 283 -35.33 5.80 -9.47
CA PRO A 283 -34.83 6.10 -10.80
C PRO A 283 -34.74 7.59 -11.12
N ALA A 284 -35.62 8.42 -10.55
CA ALA A 284 -35.58 9.87 -10.72
C ALA A 284 -34.38 10.49 -10.01
N ILE A 285 -34.09 10.06 -8.77
CA ILE A 285 -32.90 10.50 -8.04
C ILE A 285 -31.65 10.08 -8.80
N LEU A 286 -31.56 8.82 -9.22
CA LEU A 286 -30.37 8.34 -9.95
C LEU A 286 -30.18 9.03 -11.30
N LYS A 287 -31.27 9.41 -11.97
CA LYS A 287 -31.22 10.20 -13.20
C LYS A 287 -30.62 11.58 -12.91
N ALA A 288 -31.11 12.26 -11.88
CA ALA A 288 -30.57 13.56 -11.44
C ALA A 288 -29.09 13.46 -11.07
N LEU A 289 -28.68 12.40 -10.37
CA LEU A 289 -27.26 12.15 -10.05
C LEU A 289 -26.41 11.82 -11.28
N SER A 290 -27.02 11.38 -12.38
CA SER A 290 -26.31 11.08 -13.62
C SER A 290 -26.08 12.32 -14.48
N THR A 291 -26.86 13.39 -14.32
CA THR A 291 -26.78 14.60 -15.14
C THR A 291 -25.92 15.67 -14.46
N PRO A 292 -25.04 16.38 -15.21
CA PRO A 292 -24.30 17.52 -14.67
C PRO A 292 -25.12 18.83 -14.66
N ASP A 293 -26.14 18.93 -15.50
CA ASP A 293 -26.85 20.16 -15.86
C ASP A 293 -28.37 19.95 -16.07
N GLY A 294 -28.96 18.97 -15.38
CA GLY A 294 -30.37 18.62 -15.50
C GLY A 294 -31.34 19.58 -14.79
N GLY A 295 -30.89 20.31 -13.78
CA GLY A 295 -31.72 21.25 -13.00
C GLY A 295 -32.80 20.56 -12.15
N GLU A 296 -32.70 19.25 -11.93
CA GLU A 296 -33.66 18.44 -11.19
C GLU A 296 -33.44 18.64 -9.67
N PRO A 297 -34.48 18.92 -8.86
CA PRO A 297 -34.32 19.09 -7.42
C PRO A 297 -33.98 17.75 -6.75
N LEU A 298 -32.82 17.69 -6.09
CA LEU A 298 -32.44 16.53 -5.28
C LEU A 298 -33.06 16.65 -3.89
N ILE A 299 -33.87 15.65 -3.52
CA ILE A 299 -34.33 15.43 -2.14
C ILE A 299 -33.28 14.51 -1.48
N ASP A 300 -32.88 14.82 -0.24
CA ASP A 300 -31.83 14.10 0.50
C ASP A 300 -31.93 12.56 0.36
N TYR A 301 -30.82 11.91 -0.02
CA TYR A 301 -30.72 10.47 -0.35
C TYR A 301 -29.53 9.78 0.34
#